data_AF-A0A2A5XMK8-F1
#
_entry.id   AF-A0A2A5XMK8-F1
#
_cell.length_a   1.000
_cell.length_b   1.000
_cell.length_c   1.000
_cell.angle_alpha   90.00
_cell.angle_beta   90.00
_cell.angle_gamma   90.00
#
_symmetry.space_group_name_H-M   'P 1'
#
loop_
_entity.id
_entity.type
_entity.pdbx_description
1 polymer ?
#
loop_
_entity_poly.entity_id
_entity_poly.type
_entity_poly.pdbx_seq_one_letter_code
_entity_poly.pdbx_strand_id
1 'polypeptide(L)'
;NIIKATIKKLQDLGFLDNIRFSKSFSRGKNNNNRWGKNKIKYQLKSKGLSDEEIGIGINSIKEDNYINVLKKNIELYNKKLKIPDRNKLISHLIYKGYEMDIILKTI
;
A
#
# COMPACT_ATOMS: atom_id res chain seq x y z
N ASN A 1 -4.07 -6.66 -34.20
CA ASN A 1 -3.40 -5.38 -33.89
C ASN A 1 -2.05 -5.70 -33.23
N ILE A 2 -0.97 -5.13 -33.77
CA ILE A 2 0.42 -5.29 -33.32
C ILE A 2 0.61 -5.11 -31.80
N ILE A 3 -0.10 -4.18 -31.16
CA ILE A 3 -0.03 -3.90 -29.73
C ILE A 3 -0.35 -5.13 -28.90
N LYS A 4 -1.45 -5.84 -29.21
CA LYS A 4 -1.85 -7.05 -28.46
C LYS A 4 -0.81 -8.16 -28.59
N ALA A 5 -0.21 -8.32 -29.77
CA ALA A 5 0.83 -9.31 -30.01
C ALA A 5 2.13 -8.97 -29.23
N THR A 6 2.52 -7.70 -29.21
CA THR A 6 3.67 -7.23 -28.43
C THR A 6 3.47 -7.43 -26.93
N ILE A 7 2.29 -7.07 -26.40
CA ILE A 7 1.96 -7.29 -24.97
C ILE A 7 2.08 -8.78 -24.62
N LYS A 8 1.47 -9.65 -25.44
CA LYS A 8 1.55 -11.10 -25.22
C LYS A 8 3.00 -11.61 -25.22
N LYS A 9 3.81 -11.16 -26.19
CA LYS A 9 5.24 -11.55 -26.24
C LYS A 9 6.01 -11.11 -25.00
N LEU A 10 5.73 -9.92 -24.46
CA LEU A 10 6.34 -9.43 -23.22
C LEU A 10 5.89 -10.22 -21.98
N GLN A 11 4.64 -10.69 -21.96
CA GLN A 11 4.14 -11.57 -20.92
C GLN A 11 4.80 -12.95 -20.98
N ASP A 12 4.88 -13.54 -22.18
CA ASP A 12 5.52 -14.85 -22.41
C ASP A 12 7.00 -14.84 -22.02
N LEU A 13 7.70 -13.72 -22.27
CA LEU A 13 9.09 -13.52 -21.86
C LEU A 13 9.24 -13.14 -20.37
N GLY A 14 8.14 -12.99 -19.63
CA GLY A 14 8.16 -12.64 -18.21
C GLY A 14 8.59 -11.20 -17.93
N PHE A 15 8.57 -10.30 -18.92
CA PHE A 15 8.84 -8.87 -18.74
C PHE A 15 7.62 -8.12 -18.20
N LEU A 16 6.42 -8.55 -18.55
CA LEU A 16 5.16 -7.99 -18.06
C LEU A 16 4.41 -9.00 -17.18
N ASP A 17 4.24 -8.68 -15.90
CA ASP A 17 3.51 -9.51 -14.94
C ASP A 17 2.84 -8.60 -13.89
N ASN A 18 1.50 -8.55 -13.95
CA ASN A 18 0.69 -7.71 -13.07
C ASN A 18 0.69 -8.21 -11.62
N ILE A 19 0.81 -9.52 -11.39
CA ILE A 19 0.87 -10.09 -10.03
C ILE A 19 2.21 -9.78 -9.38
N ARG A 20 3.31 -9.94 -10.12
CA ARG A 20 4.64 -9.54 -9.66
C ARG A 20 4.69 -8.04 -9.39
N PHE A 21 4.08 -7.25 -10.24
CA PHE A 21 3.96 -5.80 -10.06
C PHE A 21 3.13 -5.44 -8.82
N SER A 22 1.92 -6.00 -8.66
CA SER A 22 1.00 -5.68 -7.56
C SER A 22 1.62 -5.99 -6.19
N LYS A 23 2.26 -7.15 -6.07
CA LYS A 23 3.00 -7.59 -4.89
C LYS A 23 4.15 -6.64 -4.53
N SER A 24 5.00 -6.33 -5.51
CA SER A 24 6.19 -5.49 -5.29
C SER A 24 5.80 -4.05 -4.96
N PHE A 25 4.82 -3.51 -5.68
CA PHE A 25 4.27 -2.18 -5.41
C PHE A 25 3.68 -2.09 -4.01
N SER A 26 2.84 -3.05 -3.62
CA SER A 26 2.17 -3.05 -2.32
C SER A 26 3.16 -3.08 -1.16
N ARG A 27 4.11 -4.03 -1.17
CA ARG A 27 5.16 -4.12 -0.14
C ARG A 27 6.05 -2.89 -0.13
N GLY A 28 6.49 -2.41 -1.30
CA GLY A 28 7.33 -1.23 -1.41
C GLY A 28 6.66 0.03 -0.86
N LYS A 29 5.39 0.26 -1.19
CA LYS A 29 4.63 1.42 -0.69
C LYS A 29 4.34 1.33 0.81
N ASN A 30 4.08 0.13 1.34
CA ASN A 30 3.96 -0.04 2.78
C ASN A 30 5.30 0.23 3.48
N ASN A 31 6.38 -0.46 3.10
CA ASN A 31 7.67 -0.36 3.77
C ASN A 31 8.30 1.04 3.68
N ASN A 32 8.37 1.61 2.48
CA ASN A 32 9.15 2.82 2.23
C ASN A 32 8.31 4.09 2.44
N ASN A 33 7.06 4.05 1.98
CA ASN A 33 6.18 5.22 2.05
C ASN A 33 5.25 5.19 3.28
N ARG A 34 5.18 4.08 4.04
CA ARG A 34 4.25 3.91 5.17
C ARG A 34 2.80 4.16 4.77
N TRP A 35 2.42 3.62 3.61
CA TRP A 35 1.05 3.68 3.14
C TRP A 35 0.23 2.54 3.74
N GLY A 36 -1.02 2.84 4.07
CA GLY A 36 -2.01 1.85 4.42
C GLY A 36 -2.64 1.19 3.18
N LYS A 37 -3.33 0.06 3.39
CA LYS A 37 -3.88 -0.79 2.33
C LYS A 37 -4.88 -0.01 1.45
N ASN A 38 -5.68 0.91 1.99
CA ASN A 38 -6.66 1.68 1.18
C ASN A 38 -5.99 2.53 0.10
N LYS A 39 -4.90 3.22 0.46
CA LYS A 39 -4.15 4.04 -0.50
C LYS A 39 -3.43 3.18 -1.54
N ILE A 40 -2.92 2.01 -1.14
CA ILE A 40 -2.29 1.07 -2.05
C ILE A 40 -3.31 0.52 -3.05
N LYS A 41 -4.49 0.09 -2.59
CA LYS A 41 -5.60 -0.40 -3.44
C LYS A 41 -5.99 0.64 -4.50
N TYR A 42 -6.23 1.88 -4.07
CA TYR A 42 -6.57 2.98 -4.97
C TYR A 42 -5.50 3.21 -6.04
N GLN A 43 -4.23 3.19 -5.66
CA GLN A 43 -3.09 3.43 -6.56
C GLN A 43 -2.81 2.27 -7.51
N LEU A 44 -3.16 1.03 -7.15
CA LEU A 44 -3.11 -0.09 -8.08
C LEU A 44 -4.28 -0.06 -9.06
N LYS A 45 -5.48 0.31 -8.60
CA LYS A 45 -6.65 0.48 -9.47
C LYS A 45 -6.41 1.56 -10.54
N SER A 46 -5.84 2.69 -10.16
CA SER A 46 -5.48 3.75 -11.13
C SER A 46 -4.41 3.35 -12.14
N LYS A 47 -3.69 2.25 -11.88
CA LYS A 47 -2.72 1.64 -12.80
C LYS A 47 -3.32 0.56 -13.70
N GLY A 48 -4.64 0.35 -13.63
CA GLY A 48 -5.36 -0.57 -14.49
C GLY A 48 -5.36 -2.02 -14.02
N LEU A 49 -4.99 -2.29 -12.76
CA LEU A 49 -5.06 -3.65 -12.22
C LEU A 49 -6.50 -4.06 -11.90
N SER A 50 -6.79 -5.35 -12.08
CA SER A 50 -8.06 -5.95 -11.67
C SER A 50 -8.16 -6.06 -10.15
N ASP A 51 -9.38 -6.23 -9.63
CA ASP A 51 -9.58 -6.34 -8.18
C ASP A 51 -8.94 -7.61 -7.61
N GLU A 52 -8.84 -8.68 -8.40
CA GLU A 52 -8.12 -9.90 -8.05
C GLU A 52 -6.61 -9.65 -7.92
N GLU A 53 -5.98 -9.00 -8.91
CA GLU A 53 -4.55 -8.68 -8.89
C GLU A 53 -4.20 -7.74 -7.73
N ILE A 54 -5.10 -6.80 -7.43
CA ILE A 54 -5.00 -5.89 -6.28
C ILE A 54 -5.08 -6.69 -4.98
N GLY A 55 -6.05 -7.59 -4.85
CA GLY A 55 -6.21 -8.46 -3.68
C GLY A 55 -4.94 -9.26 -3.39
N ILE A 56 -4.35 -9.87 -4.42
CA ILE A 56 -3.08 -10.60 -4.32
C ILE A 56 -1.93 -9.68 -3.87
N GLY A 57 -1.86 -8.46 -4.41
CA GLY A 57 -0.86 -7.47 -4.02
C GLY A 57 -0.97 -7.08 -2.54
N ILE A 58 -2.18 -6.76 -2.08
CA ILE A 58 -2.46 -6.38 -0.69
C ILE A 58 -2.18 -7.52 0.28
N ASN A 59 -2.61 -8.74 -0.04
CA ASN A 59 -2.41 -9.92 0.81
C ASN A 59 -0.92 -10.34 0.90
N SER A 60 -0.06 -9.80 0.03
CA SER A 60 1.39 -10.02 0.12
C SER A 60 2.07 -9.18 1.20
N ILE A 61 1.36 -8.24 1.83
CA ILE A 61 1.84 -7.50 3.00
C ILE A 61 1.54 -8.34 4.24
N LYS A 62 2.59 -8.79 4.95
CA LYS A 62 2.42 -9.50 6.22
C LYS A 62 1.79 -8.58 7.26
N GLU A 63 0.81 -9.09 8.01
CA GLU A 63 0.05 -8.30 8.98
C GLU A 63 0.96 -7.70 10.07
N ASP A 64 1.88 -8.49 10.64
CA ASP A 64 2.84 -7.98 11.63
C ASP A 64 3.70 -6.84 11.09
N ASN A 65 4.12 -6.96 9.83
CA ASN A 65 4.89 -5.89 9.18
C ASN A 65 4.02 -4.64 8.97
N TYR A 66 2.75 -4.81 8.59
CA TYR A 66 1.80 -3.71 8.43
C TYR A 66 1.63 -2.91 9.71
N ILE A 67 1.41 -3.60 10.84
CA ILE A 67 1.26 -3.00 12.16
C ILE A 67 2.56 -2.34 12.62
N ASN A 68 3.72 -2.98 12.42
CA ASN A 68 5.01 -2.40 12.78
C ASN A 68 5.30 -1.10 12.01
N VAL A 69 4.99 -1.07 10.71
CA VAL A 69 5.12 0.13 9.89
C VAL A 69 4.17 1.24 10.37
N LEU A 70 2.95 0.90 10.76
CA LEU A 70 1.98 1.84 11.33
C LEU A 70 2.52 2.46 12.64
N LYS A 71 2.96 1.62 13.59
CA LYS A 71 3.56 2.07 14.87
C LYS A 71 4.74 3.00 14.64
N LYS A 72 5.63 2.67 13.70
CA LYS A 72 6.75 3.53 13.32
C LYS A 72 6.29 4.87 12.71
N ASN A 73 5.20 4.88 11.96
CA ASN A 73 4.62 6.12 11.41
C ASN A 73 4.06 7.02 12.54
N ILE A 74 3.37 6.42 13.52
CA ILE A 74 2.87 7.12 14.73
C ILE A 74 4.03 7.73 15.51
N GLU A 75 5.05 6.94 15.82
CA GLU A 75 6.24 7.37 16.55
C GLU A 75 6.92 8.57 15.87
N LEU A 76 7.17 8.46 14.56
CA LEU A 76 7.82 9.53 13.79
C LEU A 76 6.95 10.78 13.66
N TYR A 77 5.63 10.65 13.65
CA TYR A 77 4.72 11.79 13.62
C TYR A 77 4.75 12.53 14.96
N ASN A 78 4.61 11.79 16.08
CA ASN A 78 4.61 12.37 17.42
C ASN A 78 5.96 13.01 17.78
N LYS A 79 7.09 12.42 17.35
CA LYS A 79 8.43 13.00 17.55
C LYS A 79 8.61 14.41 16.95
N LYS A 80 7.76 14.81 16.00
CA LYS A 80 7.81 16.14 15.37
C LYS A 80 6.97 17.18 16.08
N LEU A 81 6.12 16.78 17.02
CA LEU A 81 5.17 17.65 17.68
C LEU A 81 5.66 17.99 19.09
N LYS A 82 5.51 19.26 19.49
CA LYS A 82 5.73 19.68 20.88
C LYS A 82 4.67 19.10 21.82
N ILE A 83 3.43 19.03 21.33
CA ILE A 83 2.27 18.49 22.05
C ILE A 83 1.56 17.51 21.10
N PRO A 84 1.49 16.21 21.44
CA PRO A 84 0.75 15.23 20.65
C PRO A 84 -0.74 15.61 20.54
N ASP A 85 -1.30 15.47 19.34
CA ASP A 85 -2.71 15.73 19.05
C ASP A 85 -3.30 14.49 18.35
N ARG A 86 -4.22 13.82 19.05
CA ARG A 86 -4.82 12.56 18.60
C ARG A 86 -5.60 12.73 17.29
N ASN A 87 -6.33 13.82 17.13
CA ASN A 87 -7.17 14.05 15.95
C ASN A 87 -6.31 14.31 14.71
N LYS A 88 -5.22 15.06 14.87
CA LYS A 88 -4.24 15.29 13.80
C LYS A 88 -3.51 14.01 13.42
N LEU A 89 -3.13 13.18 14.40
CA LEU A 89 -2.53 11.87 14.13
C LEU A 89 -3.48 10.97 13.34
N ILE A 90 -4.74 10.83 13.77
CA ILE A 90 -5.74 10.03 13.05
C ILE A 90 -5.92 10.55 11.63
N SER A 91 -6.07 11.87 11.45
CA SER A 91 -6.23 12.49 10.13
C SER A 91 -5.02 12.22 9.22
N HIS A 92 -3.80 12.30 9.76
CA HIS A 92 -2.57 11.93 9.04
C HIS A 92 -2.61 10.46 8.61
N LEU A 93 -2.95 9.53 9.51
CA LEU A 93 -2.99 8.10 9.20
C LEU A 93 -4.07 7.73 8.17
N ILE A 94 -5.24 8.37 8.22
CA ILE A 94 -6.28 8.24 7.20
C ILE A 94 -5.76 8.73 5.84
N TYR A 95 -5.09 9.89 5.80
CA TYR A 95 -4.46 10.40 4.57
C TYR A 95 -3.36 9.47 4.02
N LYS A 96 -2.65 8.76 4.91
CA LYS A 96 -1.69 7.72 4.56
C LYS A 96 -2.37 6.42 4.09
N GLY A 97 -3.68 6.28 4.28
CA GLY A 97 -4.51 5.20 3.75
C GLY A 97 -4.71 4.02 4.70
N TYR A 98 -4.47 4.20 6.00
CA TYR A 98 -4.76 3.17 6.99
C TYR A 98 -6.26 3.13 7.28
N GLU A 99 -6.75 1.93 7.59
CA GLU A 99 -8.13 1.66 7.98
C GLU A 99 -8.41 2.22 9.39
N MET A 100 -9.59 2.80 9.59
CA MET A 100 -9.94 3.48 10.85
C MET A 100 -9.89 2.53 12.06
N ASP A 101 -10.40 1.31 11.91
CA ASP A 101 -10.41 0.29 12.97
C ASP A 101 -9.00 -0.10 13.40
N ILE A 102 -8.08 -0.25 12.43
CA ILE A 102 -6.66 -0.55 12.70
C ILE A 102 -5.97 0.64 13.36
N ILE A 103 -6.27 1.87 12.91
CA ILE A 103 -5.75 3.09 13.55
C ILE A 103 -6.17 3.11 15.02
N LEU A 104 -7.46 3.00 15.31
CA LEU A 104 -8.01 3.10 16.66
C LEU A 104 -7.52 2.01 17.60
N LYS A 105 -7.25 0.79 17.09
CA LYS A 105 -6.65 -0.31 17.88
C LYS A 105 -5.16 -0.12 18.17
N THR A 106 -4.45 0.69 17.40
CA THR A 106 -2.98 0.81 17.48
C THR A 106 -2.53 2.04 18.27
N ILE A 107 -3.35 3.09 18.33
CA ILE A 107 -3.05 4.35 19.05
C ILE A 107 -3.36 4.26 20.54
#